data_AF-Q8DKJ4-F1
#
_entry.id   AF-Q8DKJ4-F1
#
_cell.length_a   1.000
_cell.length_b   1.000
_cell.length_c   1.000
_cell.angle_alpha   90.00
_cell.angle_beta   90.00
_cell.angle_gamma   90.00
#
_symmetry.space_group_name_H-M   'P 1'
#
loop_
_entity.id
_entity.type
_entity.pdbx_description
1 polymer ?
#
loop_
_entity_poly.entity_id
_entity_poly.type
_entity_poly.pdbx_seq_one_letter_code
_entity_poly.pdbx_strand_id
1 'polypeptide(L)'
;MGTGGVIMARLRDVIHWLLVADTFFVLASFGWFVAALVGRSLNLPLGFNLWIRLWEPLFMPAIGLLMAATLMSGLLSYVQNRWLLRSVGSDWRSRD
;
A
#
# COMPACT_ATOMS: atom_id res chain seq x y z
N MET A 1 -6.11 -6.44 33.52
CA MET A 1 -6.12 -6.25 32.06
C MET A 1 -4.97 -5.31 31.72
N GLY A 2 -3.85 -5.86 31.23
CA GLY A 2 -2.61 -5.11 31.08
C GLY A 2 -2.69 -4.12 29.93
N THR A 3 -2.40 -2.86 30.23
CA THR A 3 -2.39 -1.72 29.30
C THR A 3 -1.60 -2.02 28.03
N GLY A 4 -0.54 -2.86 28.11
CA GLY A 4 0.30 -3.30 27.00
C GLY A 4 -0.42 -3.99 25.83
N GLY A 5 -1.47 -4.79 26.11
CA GLY A 5 -2.23 -5.47 25.05
C GLY A 5 -3.05 -4.49 24.21
N VAL A 6 -3.54 -3.43 24.85
CA VAL A 6 -4.37 -2.40 24.20
C VAL A 6 -3.51 -1.54 23.27
N ILE A 7 -2.29 -1.17 23.69
CA ILE A 7 -1.38 -0.36 22.87
C ILE A 7 -0.95 -1.11 21.61
N MET A 8 -0.68 -2.42 21.73
CA MET A 8 -0.30 -3.25 20.58
C MET A 8 -1.43 -3.40 19.56
N ALA A 9 -2.67 -3.56 20.05
CA ALA A 9 -3.85 -3.58 19.18
C ALA A 9 -4.00 -2.26 18.43
N ARG A 10 -3.90 -1.12 19.13
CA ARG A 10 -3.98 0.21 18.52
C ARG A 10 -2.87 0.46 17.51
N LEU A 11 -1.65 0.02 17.77
CA LEU A 11 -0.52 0.15 16.83
C LEU A 11 -0.79 -0.58 15.52
N ARG A 12 -1.26 -1.84 15.59
CA ARG A 12 -1.61 -2.61 14.40
C ARG A 12 -2.73 -1.94 13.61
N ASP A 13 -3.77 -1.49 14.30
CA ASP A 13 -4.91 -0.84 13.67
C ASP A 13 -4.51 0.48 13.00
N VAL A 14 -3.64 1.27 13.64
CA VAL A 14 -3.11 2.52 13.07
C VAL A 14 -2.28 2.26 11.82
N ILE A 15 -1.42 1.24 11.80
CA ILE A 15 -0.63 0.90 10.60
C ILE A 15 -1.54 0.48 9.46
N HIS A 16 -2.54 -0.35 9.73
CA HIS A 16 -3.49 -0.80 8.70
C HIS A 16 -4.32 0.36 8.15
N TRP A 17 -4.81 1.23 9.04
CA TRP A 17 -5.56 2.42 8.66
C TRP A 17 -4.71 3.41 7.87
N LEU A 18 -3.44 3.60 8.25
CA LEU A 18 -2.50 4.46 7.52
C LEU A 18 -2.27 3.97 6.09
N LEU A 19 -2.07 2.66 5.88
CA LEU A 19 -1.91 2.07 4.55
C LEU A 19 -3.16 2.26 3.68
N VAL A 20 -4.34 2.06 4.26
CA VAL A 20 -5.62 2.25 3.56
C VAL A 20 -5.81 3.73 3.22
N ALA A 21 -5.59 4.63 4.18
CA ALA A 21 -5.67 6.07 3.99
C ALA A 21 -4.70 6.56 2.89
N ASP A 22 -3.47 6.04 2.87
CA ASP A 22 -2.45 6.32 1.85
C ASP A 22 -2.92 5.88 0.45
N THR A 23 -3.46 4.67 0.32
CA THR A 23 -4.04 4.17 -0.93
C THR A 23 -5.19 5.06 -1.44
N PHE A 24 -6.12 5.40 -0.56
CA PHE A 24 -7.24 6.29 -0.91
C PHE A 24 -6.76 7.70 -1.26
N PHE A 25 -5.71 8.19 -0.59
CA PHE A 25 -5.10 9.48 -0.89
C PHE A 25 -4.54 9.52 -2.31
N VAL A 26 -3.81 8.47 -2.72
CA VAL A 26 -3.28 8.34 -4.09
C VAL A 26 -4.41 8.24 -5.13
N LEU A 27 -5.50 7.55 -4.82
CA LEU A 27 -6.69 7.45 -5.69
C LEU A 27 -7.45 8.78 -5.82
N ALA A 28 -7.78 9.42 -4.70
CA ALA A 28 -8.46 10.72 -4.67
C ALA A 28 -7.66 11.76 -5.45
N SER A 29 -6.35 11.65 -5.32
CA SER A 29 -5.41 12.45 -6.03
C SER A 29 -5.46 12.29 -7.54
N PHE A 30 -5.59 11.08 -8.05
CA PHE A 30 -5.79 10.84 -9.47
C PHE A 30 -7.04 11.58 -10.00
N GLY A 31 -8.10 11.66 -9.20
CA GLY A 31 -9.29 12.46 -9.52
C GLY A 31 -8.99 13.96 -9.60
N TRP A 32 -8.20 14.50 -8.67
CA TRP A 32 -7.78 15.90 -8.72
C TRP A 32 -6.83 16.18 -9.90
N PHE A 33 -5.98 15.24 -10.29
CA PHE A 33 -5.16 15.36 -11.50
C PHE A 33 -6.03 15.55 -12.74
N VAL A 34 -7.11 14.77 -12.88
CA VAL A 34 -8.08 14.94 -13.97
C VAL A 34 -8.74 16.33 -13.90
N ALA A 35 -9.13 16.78 -12.70
CA ALA A 35 -9.67 18.13 -12.51
C ALA A 35 -8.65 19.23 -12.88
N ALA A 36 -7.37 19.06 -12.55
CA ALA A 36 -6.28 19.98 -12.90
C ALA A 36 -5.97 19.98 -14.40
N LEU A 37 -6.11 18.82 -15.07
CA LEU A 37 -5.97 18.68 -16.52
C LEU A 37 -7.12 19.41 -17.25
N VAL A 38 -8.34 19.29 -16.74
CA VAL A 38 -9.47 20.09 -17.23
C VAL A 38 -9.23 21.58 -16.94
N GLY A 39 -8.72 21.93 -15.76
CA GLY A 39 -8.32 23.29 -15.39
C GLY A 39 -7.23 23.92 -16.28
N ARG A 40 -6.33 23.12 -16.86
CA ARG A 40 -5.35 23.57 -17.86
C ARG A 40 -6.02 24.18 -19.09
N SER A 41 -7.18 23.64 -19.49
CA SER A 41 -7.97 24.19 -20.61
C SER A 41 -8.60 25.55 -20.28
N LEU A 42 -8.76 25.86 -18.98
CA LEU A 42 -9.32 27.12 -18.48
C LEU A 42 -8.24 28.21 -18.23
N ASN A 43 -6.99 28.01 -18.69
CA ASN A 43 -5.89 28.99 -18.55
C ASN A 43 -5.55 29.42 -17.11
N LEU A 44 -5.92 28.62 -16.10
CA LEU A 44 -5.58 28.83 -14.70
C LEU A 44 -4.33 28.00 -14.34
N PRO A 45 -3.12 28.57 -14.37
CA PRO A 45 -1.86 27.84 -14.15
C PRO A 45 -1.69 27.31 -12.71
N LEU A 46 -2.64 27.58 -11.81
CA LEU A 46 -2.54 27.21 -10.40
C LEU A 46 -2.89 25.73 -10.15
N GLY A 47 -3.82 25.13 -10.90
CA GLY A 47 -4.30 23.77 -10.63
C GLY A 47 -3.23 22.69 -10.85
N PHE A 48 -2.57 22.73 -12.01
CA PHE A 48 -1.54 21.75 -12.38
C PHE A 48 -0.20 21.98 -11.68
N ASN A 49 0.18 23.24 -11.47
CA ASN A 49 1.47 23.56 -10.86
C ASN A 49 1.45 23.30 -9.33
N LEU A 50 0.31 23.55 -8.69
CA LEU A 50 0.08 23.14 -7.31
C LEU A 50 0.04 21.60 -7.21
N TRP A 51 -0.64 20.93 -8.14
CA TRP A 51 -0.67 19.46 -8.20
C TRP A 51 0.72 18.82 -8.19
N ILE A 52 1.57 19.22 -9.13
CA ILE A 52 2.92 18.68 -9.27
C ILE A 52 3.80 19.04 -8.07
N ARG A 53 3.64 20.23 -7.47
CA ARG A 53 4.36 20.59 -6.23
C ARG A 53 3.94 19.76 -5.02
N LEU A 54 2.67 19.40 -4.91
CA LEU A 54 2.20 18.47 -3.88
C LEU A 54 2.55 17.02 -4.23
N TRP A 55 2.82 16.73 -5.52
CA TRP A 55 3.13 15.39 -5.98
C TRP A 55 4.44 14.85 -5.40
N GLU A 56 5.53 15.62 -5.46
CA GLU A 56 6.83 15.23 -4.91
C GLU A 56 6.79 14.84 -3.42
N PRO A 57 6.25 15.68 -2.51
CA PRO A 57 6.28 15.37 -1.07
C PRO A 57 5.25 14.33 -0.63
N LEU A 58 4.18 14.08 -1.39
CA LEU A 58 3.10 13.19 -0.95
C LEU A 58 3.10 11.82 -1.63
N PHE A 59 3.42 11.75 -2.92
CA PHE A 59 3.23 10.52 -3.70
C PHE A 59 4.49 9.67 -3.76
N MET A 60 5.68 10.27 -3.82
CA MET A 60 6.93 9.52 -3.68
C MET A 60 6.96 8.69 -2.37
N PRO A 61 6.63 9.25 -1.20
CA PRO A 61 6.57 8.44 0.01
C PRO A 61 5.42 7.42 0.02
N ALA A 62 4.24 7.76 -0.50
CA ALA A 62 3.10 6.83 -0.62
C ALA A 62 3.42 5.60 -1.47
N ILE A 63 4.00 5.82 -2.66
CA ILE A 63 4.45 4.74 -3.56
C ILE A 63 5.50 3.87 -2.86
N GLY A 64 6.41 4.48 -2.09
CA GLY A 64 7.38 3.76 -1.27
C GLY A 64 6.71 2.84 -0.23
N LEU A 65 5.66 3.32 0.45
CA LEU A 65 4.88 2.49 1.38
C LEU A 65 4.16 1.35 0.67
N LEU A 66 3.55 1.61 -0.48
CA LEU A 66 2.88 0.58 -1.28
C LEU A 66 3.86 -0.49 -1.78
N MET A 67 5.02 -0.08 -2.28
CA MET A 67 6.09 -1.00 -2.66
C MET A 67 6.57 -1.81 -1.45
N ALA A 68 6.80 -1.18 -0.31
CA ALA A 68 7.20 -1.88 0.92
C ALA A 68 6.14 -2.88 1.38
N ALA A 69 4.85 -2.49 1.36
CA ALA A 69 3.73 -3.34 1.74
C ALA A 69 3.59 -4.56 0.82
N THR A 70 3.67 -4.34 -0.49
CA THR A 70 3.59 -5.41 -1.50
C THR A 70 4.80 -6.34 -1.43
N LEU A 71 6.01 -5.81 -1.28
CA LEU A 71 7.22 -6.61 -1.10
C LEU A 71 7.16 -7.44 0.18
N MET A 72 6.72 -6.86 1.30
CA MET A 72 6.56 -7.57 2.56
C MET A 72 5.57 -8.72 2.42
N SER A 73 4.42 -8.47 1.78
CA SER A 73 3.39 -9.49 1.53
C SER A 73 3.89 -10.61 0.62
N GLY A 74 4.60 -10.27 -0.46
CA GLY A 74 5.19 -11.25 -1.38
C GLY A 74 6.29 -12.09 -0.73
N LEU A 75 7.18 -11.46 0.05
CA LEU A 75 8.24 -12.15 0.80
C LEU A 75 7.63 -13.13 1.81
N LEU A 76 6.70 -12.66 2.64
CA LEU A 76 6.00 -13.51 3.63
C LEU A 76 5.37 -14.72 2.96
N SER A 77 4.67 -14.53 1.84
CA SER A 77 4.04 -15.62 1.09
C SER A 77 5.06 -16.58 0.48
N TYR A 78 6.19 -16.08 -0.02
CA TYR A 78 7.27 -16.91 -0.57
C TYR A 78 7.91 -17.80 0.50
N VAL A 79 8.21 -17.23 1.67
CA VAL A 79 8.74 -17.97 2.81
C VAL A 79 7.72 -19.01 3.27
N GLN A 80 6.47 -18.62 3.48
CA GLN A 80 5.42 -19.53 3.94
C GLN A 80 5.20 -20.70 2.98
N ASN A 81 5.14 -20.44 1.67
CA ASN A 81 5.05 -21.48 0.65
C ASN A 81 6.31 -22.35 0.59
N ARG A 82 7.51 -21.78 0.78
CA ARG A 82 8.75 -22.57 0.81
C ARG A 82 8.79 -23.56 1.97
N TRP A 83 8.24 -23.19 3.13
CA TRP A 83 8.12 -24.08 4.28
C TRP A 83 6.93 -25.05 4.17
N LEU A 84 5.78 -24.60 3.65
CA LEU A 84 4.59 -25.44 3.40
C LEU A 84 4.81 -26.48 2.28
N LEU A 85 5.59 -26.16 1.25
CA LEU A 85 5.91 -27.12 0.18
C LEU A 85 6.89 -28.23 0.65
N ARG A 86 7.51 -28.10 1.83
CA ARG A 86 8.21 -29.24 2.45
C ARG A 86 7.24 -30.26 3.07
N SER A 87 6.01 -29.89 3.41
CA SER A 87 5.03 -30.81 4.03
C SER A 87 4.11 -31.51 3.02
N VAL A 88 4.07 -31.08 1.75
CA VAL A 88 3.25 -31.70 0.68
C VAL A 88 4.06 -32.70 -0.18
N GLY A 89 5.30 -32.99 0.22
CA GLY A 89 6.23 -33.84 -0.54
C GLY A 89 6.14 -35.36 -0.28
N SER A 90 5.24 -35.86 0.56
CA SER A 90 5.18 -37.29 0.91
C SER A 90 4.07 -38.11 0.23
N ASP A 91 3.07 -37.46 -0.37
CA ASP A 91 1.83 -38.18 -0.71
C ASP A 91 1.75 -38.67 -2.18
N TRP A 92 2.79 -38.43 -2.97
CA TRP A 92 2.86 -38.86 -4.38
C TRP A 92 3.68 -40.14 -4.62
N ARG A 93 3.95 -40.95 -3.58
CA ARG A 93 4.74 -42.20 -3.68
C ARG A 93 3.96 -43.49 -3.33
N SER A 94 2.64 -43.50 -3.43
CA SER A 94 1.84 -44.70 -3.06
C SER A 94 0.73 -45.03 -4.05
N ARG A 95 0.97 -44.96 -5.36
CA ARG A 95 -0.04 -45.34 -6.38
C ARG A 95 0.42 -46.44 -7.35
N ASP A 96 1.31 -47.30 -6.88
CA ASP A 96 1.91 -48.38 -7.65
C ASP A 96 2.26 -49.56 -6.74
#